data_AF-A0A388JM51-F1
#
_entry.id   AF-A0A388JM51-F1
#
_cell.length_a   1.000
_cell.length_b   1.000
_cell.length_c   1.000
_cell.angle_alpha   90.00
_cell.angle_beta   90.00
_cell.angle_gamma   90.00
#
_symmetry.space_group_name_H-M   'P 1'
#
loop_
_entity.id
_entity.type
_entity.pdbx_description
1 polymer ?
#
loop_
_entity_poly.entity_id
_entity_poly.type
_entity_poly.pdbx_seq_one_letter_code
_entity_poly.pdbx_strand_id
1 'polypeptide(L)'
;MEAESGGQIGRDARSQVPNEYQMEEDRIQEKVRACYEEGILSTNIDPGEMEVNGREVKFILNRSLDEVKVKWLKGRTVTVIFRDGARFLPKRVKEDVIRAYEDIWISEDTFSPEFRRGRIKVESPNVVSYIPRAQAITNWMLAKSSDFIDLANVTYRTEFKPWMTRAEVRDCRKLVDLNVFWVVAVGVPLDEMLFIHVHVERAIGKIIKAHLPEADASDN
;
A
#
# COMPACT_ATOMS: atom_id res chain seq x y z
N MET A 1 -73.95 -18.77 23.38
CA MET A 1 -72.84 -18.16 24.15
C MET A 1 -72.32 -19.23 25.10
N GLU A 2 -71.01 -19.27 25.29
CA GLU A 2 -70.17 -20.35 25.90
C GLU A 2 -69.92 -21.55 24.96
N ALA A 3 -68.71 -22.13 24.80
CA ALA A 3 -67.47 -22.11 25.57
C ALA A 3 -66.19 -22.32 24.70
N GLU A 4 -65.01 -22.13 25.32
CA GLU A 4 -63.63 -22.11 24.82
C GLU A 4 -63.00 -23.46 24.36
N SER A 5 -61.76 -23.34 23.83
CA SER A 5 -60.65 -24.32 23.72
C SER A 5 -60.44 -24.93 22.33
N GLY A 6 -59.26 -24.93 21.70
CA GLY A 6 -57.90 -24.56 22.10
C GLY A 6 -56.90 -24.91 20.98
N GLY A 7 -55.61 -24.63 21.19
CA GLY A 7 -54.52 -25.35 20.49
C GLY A 7 -53.86 -24.72 19.25
N GLN A 8 -53.11 -23.63 19.46
CA GLN A 8 -51.65 -23.52 19.30
C GLN A 8 -50.89 -24.23 18.14
N ILE A 9 -49.89 -23.48 17.62
CA ILE A 9 -48.60 -23.89 17.01
C ILE A 9 -48.62 -24.06 15.47
N GLY A 10 -47.79 -23.38 14.67
CA GLY A 10 -46.63 -22.57 14.99
C GLY A 10 -46.34 -21.55 13.88
N ARG A 11 -45.99 -20.33 14.30
CA ARG A 11 -45.25 -19.41 13.44
C ARG A 11 -43.80 -19.82 13.52
N ASP A 12 -43.29 -20.34 12.41
CA ASP A 12 -41.90 -20.70 12.23
C ASP A 12 -41.00 -19.52 12.65
N ALA A 13 -40.28 -19.76 13.74
CA ALA A 13 -39.19 -18.96 14.21
C ALA A 13 -37.98 -19.19 13.28
N ARG A 14 -37.95 -18.56 12.12
CA ARG A 14 -36.76 -18.47 11.29
C ARG A 14 -36.73 -17.13 10.57
N SER A 15 -35.64 -16.38 10.83
CA SER A 15 -35.12 -15.23 10.06
C SER A 15 -35.16 -13.89 10.78
N GLN A 16 -34.46 -13.75 11.92
CA GLN A 16 -34.00 -12.45 12.42
C GLN A 16 -32.62 -12.55 13.07
N VAL A 17 -31.59 -12.89 12.31
CA VAL A 17 -30.18 -12.62 12.68
C VAL A 17 -29.28 -12.04 11.56
N PRO A 18 -29.78 -11.32 10.52
CA PRO A 18 -28.89 -10.53 9.65
C PRO A 18 -28.49 -9.15 10.20
N ASN A 19 -29.28 -8.55 11.09
CA ASN A 19 -29.22 -7.10 11.33
C ASN A 19 -28.07 -6.66 12.28
N GLU A 20 -27.75 -7.48 13.30
CA GLU A 20 -26.74 -7.11 14.30
C GLU A 20 -25.30 -7.21 13.77
N TYR A 21 -25.03 -8.22 12.94
CA TYR A 21 -23.73 -8.39 12.28
C TYR A 21 -23.45 -7.26 11.26
N GLN A 22 -24.47 -6.80 10.53
CA GLN A 22 -24.33 -5.69 9.58
C GLN A 22 -24.03 -4.37 10.28
N MET A 23 -24.72 -4.09 11.39
CA MET A 23 -24.45 -2.88 12.19
C MET A 23 -23.04 -2.85 12.77
N GLU A 24 -22.49 -4.01 13.17
CA GLU A 24 -21.11 -4.10 13.65
C GLU A 24 -20.09 -3.92 12.51
N GLU A 25 -20.34 -4.50 11.33
CA GLU A 25 -19.50 -4.30 10.14
C GLU A 25 -19.47 -2.81 9.72
N ASP A 26 -20.63 -2.15 9.68
CA ASP A 26 -20.75 -0.72 9.38
C ASP A 26 -20.01 0.15 10.40
N ARG A 27 -20.11 -0.20 11.69
CA ARG A 27 -19.38 0.49 12.77
C ARG A 27 -17.87 0.34 12.62
N ILE A 28 -17.39 -0.86 12.29
CA ILE A 28 -15.97 -1.11 12.04
C ILE A 28 -15.52 -0.34 10.80
N GLN A 29 -16.31 -0.34 9.73
CA GLN A 29 -16.01 0.37 8.50
C GLN A 29 -15.91 1.89 8.72
N GLU A 30 -16.77 2.47 9.54
CA GLU A 30 -16.69 3.90 9.89
C GLU A 30 -15.40 4.22 10.65
N LYS A 31 -15.01 3.38 11.62
CA LYS A 31 -13.74 3.53 12.35
C LYS A 31 -12.54 3.44 11.41
N VAL A 32 -12.58 2.50 10.46
CA VAL A 32 -11.53 2.34 9.43
C VAL A 32 -11.47 3.58 8.54
N ARG A 33 -12.61 4.11 8.07
CA ARG A 33 -12.68 5.34 7.28
C ARG A 33 -12.11 6.54 8.04
N ALA A 34 -12.54 6.76 9.28
CA ALA A 34 -12.05 7.85 10.11
C ALA A 34 -10.53 7.75 10.34
N CYS A 35 -10.00 6.54 10.54
CA CYS A 35 -8.57 6.31 10.69
C CYS A 35 -7.79 6.68 9.43
N TYR A 36 -8.16 6.13 8.28
CA TYR A 36 -7.36 6.26 7.08
C TYR A 36 -7.61 7.54 6.30
N GLU A 37 -8.84 8.09 6.32
CA GLU A 37 -9.13 9.33 5.60
C GLU A 37 -8.95 10.58 6.50
N GLU A 38 -9.46 10.57 7.74
CA GLU A 38 -9.35 11.69 8.68
C GLU A 38 -8.09 11.64 9.57
N GLY A 39 -7.39 10.49 9.64
CA GLY A 39 -6.22 10.35 10.50
C GLY A 39 -6.57 10.20 11.98
N ILE A 40 -7.82 9.85 12.30
CA ILE A 40 -8.31 9.72 13.66
C ILE A 40 -8.01 8.30 14.15
N LEU A 41 -7.03 8.17 15.05
CA LEU A 41 -6.71 6.89 15.68
C LEU A 41 -7.81 6.53 16.70
N SER A 42 -8.49 5.40 16.47
CA SER A 42 -9.53 4.93 17.36
C SER A 42 -8.96 4.36 18.65
N THR A 43 -9.53 4.73 19.80
CA THR A 43 -9.14 4.23 21.13
C THR A 43 -9.95 3.03 21.60
N ASN A 44 -11.13 2.80 21.01
CA ASN A 44 -12.08 1.75 21.39
C ASN A 44 -12.19 0.68 20.29
N ILE A 45 -11.07 0.05 19.95
CA ILE A 45 -11.04 -1.11 19.05
C ILE A 45 -10.47 -2.28 19.83
N ASP A 46 -11.15 -3.42 19.78
CA ASP A 46 -10.60 -4.67 20.30
C ASP A 46 -9.37 -5.07 19.45
N PRO A 47 -8.14 -5.05 20.02
CA PRO A 47 -6.95 -5.44 19.28
C PRO A 47 -6.86 -6.95 19.06
N GLY A 48 -7.78 -7.74 19.64
CA GLY A 48 -7.74 -9.19 19.66
C GLY A 48 -6.87 -9.70 20.80
N GLU A 49 -6.27 -10.87 20.61
CA GLU A 49 -5.49 -11.55 21.65
C GLU A 49 -4.03 -11.07 21.65
N MET A 50 -3.51 -10.75 22.84
CA MET A 50 -2.11 -10.37 23.03
C MET A 50 -1.36 -11.52 23.71
N GLU A 51 -0.44 -12.14 22.97
CA GLU A 51 0.49 -13.14 23.48
C GLU A 51 1.81 -12.45 23.87
N VAL A 52 2.24 -12.61 25.12
CA VAL A 52 3.52 -12.05 25.60
C VAL A 52 4.50 -13.19 25.83
N ASN A 53 5.54 -13.24 24.99
CA ASN A 53 6.63 -14.20 25.07
C ASN A 53 7.92 -13.48 25.49
N GLY A 54 8.10 -13.31 26.80
CA GLY A 54 9.26 -12.62 27.37
C GLY A 54 9.30 -11.14 26.99
N ARG A 55 10.18 -10.77 26.05
CA ARG A 55 10.31 -9.40 25.51
C ARG A 55 9.54 -9.18 24.22
N GLU A 56 8.97 -10.23 23.64
CA GLU A 56 8.18 -10.14 22.42
C GLU A 56 6.70 -10.12 22.74
N VAL A 57 5.98 -9.19 22.12
CA VAL A 57 4.53 -9.11 22.18
C VAL A 57 3.98 -9.39 20.79
N LYS A 58 3.12 -10.40 20.70
CA LYS A 58 2.42 -10.76 19.48
C LYS A 58 0.94 -10.46 19.64
N PHE A 59 0.40 -9.68 18.70
CA PHE A 59 -1.03 -9.39 18.62
C PHE A 59 -1.67 -10.28 17.56
N ILE A 60 -2.64 -11.08 17.96
CA ILE A 60 -3.51 -11.86 17.09
C ILE A 60 -4.77 -11.03 16.90
N LEU A 61 -4.83 -10.34 15.76
CA LEU A 61 -5.95 -9.45 15.43
C LEU A 61 -7.26 -10.24 15.29
N ASN A 62 -8.37 -9.60 15.65
CA ASN A 62 -9.70 -10.09 15.34
C ASN A 62 -9.86 -10.22 13.81
N ARG A 63 -10.19 -11.44 13.36
CA ARG A 63 -10.28 -11.78 11.94
C ARG A 63 -11.32 -10.94 11.19
N SER A 64 -12.48 -10.69 11.78
CA SER A 64 -13.54 -9.88 11.17
C SER A 64 -13.07 -8.45 10.91
N LEU A 65 -12.41 -7.84 11.91
CA LEU A 65 -11.85 -6.50 11.77
C LEU A 65 -10.73 -6.44 10.72
N ASP A 66 -9.86 -7.45 10.69
CA ASP A 66 -8.79 -7.51 9.69
C ASP A 66 -9.35 -7.65 8.26
N GLU A 67 -10.36 -8.49 8.06
CA GLU A 67 -11.04 -8.67 6.77
C GLU A 67 -11.70 -7.38 6.29
N VAL A 68 -12.46 -6.68 7.14
CA VAL A 68 -13.09 -5.38 6.80
C VAL A 68 -12.03 -4.33 6.46
N LYS A 69 -10.97 -4.24 7.27
CA LYS A 69 -9.84 -3.32 7.04
C LYS A 69 -9.16 -3.60 5.70
N VAL A 70 -8.82 -4.86 5.40
CA VAL A 70 -8.16 -5.23 4.15
C VAL A 70 -9.08 -4.97 2.95
N LYS A 71 -10.37 -5.31 3.04
CA LYS A 71 -11.36 -5.03 2.00
C LYS A 71 -11.48 -3.52 1.73
N TRP A 72 -11.54 -2.72 2.78
CA TRP A 72 -11.59 -1.26 2.67
C TRP A 72 -10.32 -0.70 2.02
N LEU A 73 -9.13 -1.12 2.49
CA LEU A 73 -7.85 -0.68 1.92
C LEU A 73 -7.73 -1.05 0.45
N LYS A 74 -8.08 -2.30 0.07
CA LYS A 74 -8.03 -2.75 -1.32
C LYS A 74 -8.99 -1.97 -2.23
N GLY A 75 -10.17 -1.61 -1.73
CA GLY A 75 -11.16 -0.84 -2.48
C GLY A 75 -10.85 0.66 -2.58
N ARG A 76 -10.14 1.23 -1.60
CA ARG A 76 -9.99 2.67 -1.44
C ARG A 76 -8.59 3.21 -1.67
N THR A 77 -7.58 2.36 -1.54
CA THR A 77 -6.18 2.77 -1.60
C THR A 77 -5.52 2.25 -2.87
N VAL A 78 -4.80 3.13 -3.56
CA VAL A 78 -4.01 2.80 -4.74
C VAL A 78 -2.55 2.64 -4.31
N THR A 79 -1.95 1.53 -4.67
CA THR A 79 -0.49 1.36 -4.64
C THR A 79 0.09 1.92 -5.93
N VAL A 80 0.92 2.96 -5.82
CA VAL A 80 1.71 3.52 -6.91
C VAL A 80 3.11 2.93 -6.85
N ILE A 81 3.52 2.26 -7.92
CA ILE A 81 4.82 1.61 -8.04
C ILE A 81 5.65 2.36 -9.07
N PHE A 82 6.78 2.89 -8.63
CA PHE A 82 7.75 3.59 -9.46
C PHE A 82 8.78 2.58 -9.98
N ARG A 83 8.79 2.35 -11.31
CA ARG A 83 9.66 1.35 -11.96
C ARG A 83 10.98 1.94 -12.44
N ASP A 84 11.95 1.07 -12.71
CA ASP A 84 13.21 1.42 -13.40
C ASP A 84 13.95 2.60 -12.74
N GLY A 85 14.24 3.66 -13.50
CA GLY A 85 14.86 4.88 -12.99
C GLY A 85 13.97 5.64 -11.99
N ALA A 86 12.65 5.47 -12.07
CA ALA A 86 11.69 6.21 -11.26
C ALA A 86 11.79 5.85 -9.77
N ARG A 87 12.31 4.65 -9.44
CA ARG A 87 12.53 4.23 -8.06
C ARG A 87 13.47 5.16 -7.30
N PHE A 88 14.38 5.83 -8.00
CA PHE A 88 15.37 6.75 -7.41
C PHE A 88 14.87 8.19 -7.30
N LEU A 89 13.67 8.50 -7.79
CA LEU A 89 13.12 9.84 -7.65
C LEU A 89 13.04 10.21 -6.16
N PRO A 90 13.41 11.45 -5.78
CA PRO A 90 13.26 11.91 -4.41
C PRO A 90 11.82 11.76 -3.93
N LYS A 91 11.64 11.52 -2.62
CA LYS A 91 10.31 11.37 -2.01
C LYS A 91 9.35 12.50 -2.41
N ARG A 92 9.82 13.76 -2.36
CA ARG A 92 9.00 14.93 -2.72
C ARG A 92 8.50 14.85 -4.16
N VAL A 93 9.35 14.51 -5.11
CA VAL A 93 8.97 14.36 -6.53
C VAL A 93 7.90 13.28 -6.70
N LYS A 94 8.00 12.16 -5.98
CA LYS A 94 6.98 11.11 -6.02
C LYS A 94 5.63 11.57 -5.45
N GLU A 95 5.66 12.36 -4.38
CA GLU A 95 4.46 12.97 -3.81
C GLU A 95 3.85 13.97 -4.80
N ASP A 96 4.67 14.83 -5.41
CA ASP A 96 4.25 15.84 -6.38
C ASP A 96 3.62 15.21 -7.63
N VAL A 97 4.14 14.08 -8.11
CA VAL A 97 3.52 13.29 -9.19
C VAL A 97 2.10 12.87 -8.82
N ILE A 98 1.91 12.34 -7.60
CA ILE A 98 0.59 11.91 -7.15
C ILE A 98 -0.34 13.12 -6.98
N ARG A 99 0.20 14.25 -6.52
CA ARG A 99 -0.55 15.52 -6.44
C ARG A 99 -0.96 16.05 -7.81
N ALA A 100 -0.11 15.93 -8.83
CA ALA A 100 -0.45 16.34 -10.19
C ALA A 100 -1.65 15.56 -10.73
N TYR A 101 -1.75 14.25 -10.47
CA TYR A 101 -2.95 13.48 -10.80
C TYR A 101 -4.19 13.99 -10.08
N GLU A 102 -4.08 14.32 -8.80
CA GLU A 102 -5.18 14.87 -8.02
C GLU A 102 -5.59 16.27 -8.48
N ASP A 103 -4.63 17.12 -8.87
CA ASP A 103 -4.88 18.49 -9.29
C ASP A 103 -5.68 18.56 -10.59
N ILE A 104 -5.53 17.60 -11.51
CA ILE A 104 -6.38 17.47 -12.72
C ILE A 104 -7.86 17.41 -12.31
N TRP A 105 -8.17 16.55 -11.35
CA TRP A 105 -9.53 16.35 -10.86
C TRP A 105 -10.08 17.54 -10.07
N ILE A 106 -9.23 18.26 -9.33
CA ILE A 106 -9.62 19.48 -8.62
C ILE A 106 -9.86 20.64 -9.61
N SER A 107 -9.06 20.73 -10.68
CA SER A 107 -9.14 21.81 -11.66
C SER A 107 -10.35 21.75 -12.58
N GLU A 108 -10.94 20.56 -12.78
CA GLU A 108 -12.15 20.36 -13.59
C GLU A 108 -13.46 20.77 -12.86
N ASP A 109 -13.37 21.47 -11.72
CA ASP A 109 -14.49 21.98 -10.89
C ASP A 109 -15.53 20.90 -10.52
N THR A 110 -15.12 19.63 -10.59
CA THR A 110 -15.97 18.46 -10.37
C THR A 110 -16.21 18.21 -8.87
N PHE A 111 -15.44 18.89 -8.00
CA PHE A 111 -15.53 18.76 -6.55
C PHE A 111 -15.76 20.13 -5.89
N SER A 112 -16.51 20.13 -4.78
CA SER A 112 -16.76 21.33 -3.99
C SER A 112 -15.46 22.04 -3.56
N PRO A 113 -15.46 23.37 -3.38
CA PRO A 113 -14.30 24.14 -2.95
C PRO A 113 -13.71 23.73 -1.58
N GLU A 114 -14.45 22.92 -0.80
CA GLU A 114 -13.98 22.32 0.46
C GLU A 114 -13.28 20.96 0.28
N PHE A 115 -13.00 20.54 -0.96
CA PHE A 115 -12.39 19.25 -1.25
C PHE A 115 -10.97 19.16 -0.65
N ARG A 116 -10.84 18.30 0.35
CA ARG A 116 -9.54 18.00 0.98
C ARG A 116 -8.75 17.04 0.10
N ARG A 117 -7.44 17.27 0.03
CA ARG A 117 -6.53 16.38 -0.68
C ARG A 117 -6.43 15.00 0.00
N GLY A 118 -6.20 13.97 -0.79
CA GLY A 118 -5.95 12.60 -0.36
C GLY A 118 -4.64 12.45 0.41
N ARG A 119 -4.46 11.30 1.06
CA ARG A 119 -3.28 11.01 1.86
C ARG A 119 -2.26 10.20 1.07
N ILE A 120 -1.00 10.56 1.21
CA ILE A 120 0.12 9.87 0.57
C ILE A 120 1.01 9.29 1.67
N LYS A 121 1.32 8.01 1.56
CA LYS A 121 2.22 7.29 2.45
C LYS A 121 3.29 6.59 1.64
N VAL A 122 4.55 6.95 1.88
CA VAL A 122 5.68 6.22 1.29
C VAL A 122 5.90 4.94 2.08
N GLU A 123 5.73 3.80 1.41
CA GLU A 123 5.91 2.47 1.99
C GLU A 123 7.35 1.96 1.78
N SER A 124 7.99 2.35 0.66
CA SER A 124 9.38 2.02 0.35
C SER A 124 9.92 2.90 -0.79
N PRO A 125 11.22 2.82 -1.16
CA PRO A 125 11.79 3.67 -2.19
C PRO A 125 11.01 3.64 -3.51
N ASN A 126 10.46 2.49 -3.91
CA ASN A 126 9.73 2.33 -5.16
C ASN A 126 8.20 2.22 -5.01
N VAL A 127 7.66 2.25 -3.79
CA VAL A 127 6.23 2.01 -3.54
C VAL A 127 5.64 3.09 -2.65
N VAL A 128 4.54 3.67 -3.11
CA VAL A 128 3.76 4.67 -2.39
C VAL A 128 2.30 4.22 -2.34
N SER A 129 1.70 4.30 -1.16
CA SER A 129 0.26 4.11 -0.99
C SER A 129 -0.44 5.47 -1.01
N TYR A 130 -1.40 5.62 -1.90
CA TYR A 130 -2.22 6.81 -2.05
C TYR A 130 -3.67 6.49 -1.70
N ILE A 131 -4.25 7.28 -0.80
CA ILE A 131 -5.64 7.19 -0.34
C ILE A 131 -6.36 8.43 -0.89
N PRO A 132 -7.02 8.33 -2.05
CA PRO A 132 -7.70 9.47 -2.66
C PRO A 132 -8.96 9.83 -1.89
N ARG A 133 -9.36 11.11 -1.91
CA ARG A 133 -10.63 11.52 -1.28
C ARG A 133 -11.90 11.19 -2.04
N ALA A 134 -11.83 10.99 -3.35
CA ALA A 134 -12.96 10.53 -4.14
C ALA A 134 -12.72 9.10 -4.63
N GLN A 135 -13.77 8.25 -4.61
CA GLN A 135 -13.68 6.88 -5.13
C GLN A 135 -13.42 6.87 -6.65
N ALA A 136 -13.93 7.88 -7.35
CA ALA A 136 -13.69 8.07 -8.78
C ALA A 136 -12.20 8.09 -9.14
N ILE A 137 -11.37 8.78 -8.33
CA ILE A 137 -9.91 8.84 -8.55
C ILE A 137 -9.28 7.46 -8.38
N THR A 138 -9.71 6.70 -7.35
CA THR A 138 -9.24 5.33 -7.13
C THR A 138 -9.55 4.45 -8.34
N ASN A 139 -10.81 4.46 -8.78
CA ASN A 139 -11.26 3.65 -9.90
C ASN A 139 -10.54 4.03 -11.19
N TRP A 140 -10.34 5.33 -11.42
CA TRP A 140 -9.64 5.83 -12.60
C TRP A 140 -8.17 5.41 -12.61
N MET A 141 -7.43 5.56 -11.50
CA MET A 141 -6.02 5.15 -11.43
C MET A 141 -5.88 3.63 -11.63
N LEU A 142 -6.76 2.84 -11.03
CA LEU A 142 -6.76 1.39 -11.20
C LEU A 142 -7.12 0.97 -12.63
N ALA A 143 -8.09 1.63 -13.26
CA ALA A 143 -8.44 1.39 -14.66
C ALA A 143 -7.31 1.80 -15.61
N LYS A 144 -6.60 2.90 -15.31
CA LYS A 144 -5.43 3.34 -16.07
C LYS A 144 -4.29 2.33 -16.01
N SER A 145 -4.13 1.63 -14.88
CA SER A 145 -3.18 0.52 -14.61
C SER A 145 -1.68 0.88 -14.66
N SER A 146 -1.25 1.71 -15.60
CA SER A 146 0.09 2.26 -15.69
C SER A 146 0.08 3.57 -16.45
N ASP A 147 1.09 4.38 -16.21
CA ASP A 147 1.26 5.67 -16.87
C ASP A 147 2.74 5.99 -17.06
N PHE A 148 2.98 6.94 -17.96
CA PHE A 148 4.30 7.48 -18.22
C PHE A 148 4.34 8.94 -17.82
N ILE A 149 5.39 9.31 -17.10
CA ILE A 149 5.58 10.67 -16.58
C ILE A 149 6.89 11.19 -17.12
N ASP A 150 6.83 12.29 -17.85
CA ASP A 150 8.01 12.98 -18.35
C ASP A 150 8.54 13.95 -17.30
N LEU A 151 9.75 13.69 -16.80
CA LEU A 151 10.45 14.56 -15.86
C LEU A 151 11.86 14.83 -16.40
N ALA A 152 12.18 16.11 -16.62
CA ALA A 152 13.51 16.56 -17.06
C ALA A 152 14.03 15.78 -18.30
N ASN A 153 13.19 15.62 -19.31
CA ASN A 153 13.46 14.87 -20.56
C ASN A 153 13.69 13.35 -20.37
N VAL A 154 13.30 12.80 -19.21
CA VAL A 154 13.30 11.36 -18.97
C VAL A 154 11.87 10.90 -18.70
N THR A 155 11.40 9.94 -19.49
CA THR A 155 10.10 9.31 -19.31
C THR A 155 10.20 8.18 -18.28
N TYR A 156 9.46 8.31 -17.20
CA TYR A 156 9.40 7.35 -16.11
C TYR A 156 8.09 6.55 -16.16
N ARG A 157 8.17 5.24 -15.94
CA ARG A 157 7.00 4.38 -15.88
C ARG A 157 6.51 4.23 -14.44
N THR A 158 5.22 4.45 -14.24
CA THR A 158 4.50 4.17 -13.00
C THR A 158 3.40 3.15 -13.21
N GLU A 159 3.22 2.26 -12.24
CA GLU A 159 2.12 1.29 -12.23
C GLU A 159 1.17 1.58 -11.07
N PHE A 160 -0.11 1.39 -11.31
CA PHE A 160 -1.17 1.53 -10.33
C PHE A 160 -1.77 0.16 -10.05
N LYS A 161 -1.78 -0.24 -8.79
CA LYS A 161 -2.38 -1.49 -8.33
C LYS A 161 -3.31 -1.22 -7.14
N PRO A 162 -4.28 -2.11 -6.86
CA PRO A 162 -4.98 -2.09 -5.59
C PRO A 162 -3.98 -2.15 -4.43
N TRP A 163 -4.41 -1.74 -3.24
CA TRP A 163 -3.55 -1.87 -2.06
C TRP A 163 -3.09 -3.31 -1.85
N MET A 164 -1.80 -3.49 -1.63
CA MET A 164 -1.19 -4.79 -1.43
C MET A 164 -0.74 -4.94 0.03
N THR A 165 -1.04 -6.09 0.62
CA THR A 165 -0.52 -6.50 1.92
C THR A 165 1.01 -6.60 1.87
N ARG A 166 1.66 -6.57 3.04
CA ARG A 166 3.12 -6.73 3.13
C ARG A 166 3.63 -8.03 2.48
N ALA A 167 2.84 -9.10 2.52
CA ALA A 167 3.16 -10.37 1.87
C ALA A 167 3.10 -10.22 0.33
N GLU A 168 2.01 -9.68 -0.20
CA GLU A 168 1.84 -9.42 -1.64
C GLU A 168 2.92 -8.47 -2.18
N VAL A 169 3.30 -7.42 -1.42
CA VAL A 169 4.41 -6.52 -1.78
C VAL A 169 5.74 -7.28 -1.81
N ARG A 170 6.01 -8.14 -0.83
CA ARG A 170 7.24 -8.95 -0.79
C ARG A 170 7.33 -9.87 -2.00
N ASP A 171 6.24 -10.54 -2.35
CA ASP A 171 6.21 -11.46 -3.48
C ASP A 171 6.28 -10.71 -4.81
N CYS A 172 5.66 -9.54 -4.92
CA CYS A 172 5.87 -8.64 -6.06
C CYS A 172 7.32 -8.20 -6.19
N ARG A 173 8.02 -7.89 -5.08
CA ARG A 173 9.45 -7.54 -5.13
C ARG A 173 10.30 -8.70 -5.62
N LYS A 174 10.06 -9.92 -5.13
CA LYS A 174 10.77 -11.11 -5.62
C LYS A 174 10.65 -11.27 -7.13
N LEU A 175 9.48 -11.04 -7.71
CA LEU A 175 9.28 -11.14 -9.16
C LEU A 175 10.01 -10.04 -9.96
N VAL A 176 10.27 -8.89 -9.33
CA VAL A 176 10.86 -7.70 -9.97
C VAL A 176 12.39 -7.72 -9.85
N ASP A 177 12.89 -8.17 -8.70
CA ASP A 177 14.32 -8.33 -8.43
C ASP A 177 14.98 -9.43 -9.28
N LEU A 178 14.18 -10.26 -9.98
CA LEU A 178 14.68 -11.26 -10.93
C LEU A 178 15.41 -10.64 -12.13
N ASN A 179 15.21 -9.35 -12.43
CA ASN A 179 15.75 -8.75 -13.65
C ASN A 179 16.92 -7.78 -13.43
N VAL A 180 16.97 -7.03 -12.32
CA VAL A 180 18.06 -6.08 -12.03
C VAL A 180 18.23 -5.86 -10.52
N PHE A 181 19.39 -6.22 -9.98
CA PHE A 181 19.75 -5.94 -8.58
C PHE A 181 21.10 -5.22 -8.46
N TRP A 182 21.33 -4.58 -7.31
CA TRP A 182 22.54 -3.82 -7.04
C TRP A 182 23.57 -4.69 -6.31
N VAL A 183 24.82 -4.57 -6.73
CA VAL A 183 25.97 -5.16 -6.05
C VAL A 183 26.83 -4.01 -5.55
N VAL A 184 27.06 -3.97 -4.24
CA VAL A 184 27.98 -3.03 -3.62
C VAL A 184 29.11 -3.85 -3.00
N ALA A 185 30.34 -3.58 -3.42
CA ALA A 185 31.52 -4.19 -2.85
C ALA A 185 32.25 -3.14 -1.99
N VAL A 186 32.43 -3.45 -0.71
CA VAL A 186 33.02 -2.54 0.28
C VAL A 186 34.27 -3.20 0.85
N GLY A 187 35.37 -2.46 0.95
CA GLY A 187 36.61 -2.97 1.54
C GLY A 187 37.30 -4.05 0.69
N VAL A 188 37.24 -3.91 -0.64
CA VAL A 188 37.85 -4.86 -1.57
C VAL A 188 39.38 -4.72 -1.50
N PRO A 189 40.12 -5.82 -1.26
CA PRO A 189 41.59 -5.81 -1.30
C PRO A 189 42.12 -5.28 -2.65
N LEU A 190 43.25 -4.55 -2.61
CA LEU A 190 43.82 -3.90 -3.80
C LEU A 190 44.14 -4.89 -4.93
N ASP A 191 44.53 -6.12 -4.59
CA ASP A 191 44.82 -7.20 -5.54
C ASP A 191 43.54 -7.80 -6.17
N GLU A 192 42.39 -7.71 -5.49
CA GLU A 192 41.10 -8.18 -5.99
C GLU A 192 40.33 -7.12 -6.82
N MET A 193 40.65 -5.84 -6.63
CA MET A 193 40.00 -4.72 -7.34
C MET A 193 39.98 -4.89 -8.86
N LEU A 194 41.04 -5.46 -9.44
CA LEU A 194 41.16 -5.66 -10.89
C LEU A 194 40.11 -6.65 -11.43
N PHE A 195 39.70 -7.62 -10.62
CA PHE A 195 38.86 -8.73 -11.06
C PHE A 195 37.38 -8.56 -10.73
N ILE A 196 37.03 -7.55 -9.94
CA ILE A 196 35.70 -7.42 -9.37
C ILE A 196 34.59 -7.35 -10.43
N HIS A 197 34.85 -6.61 -11.51
CA HIS A 197 33.88 -6.49 -12.61
C HIS A 197 33.60 -7.84 -13.26
N VAL A 198 34.66 -8.61 -13.54
CA VAL A 198 34.55 -9.93 -14.18
C VAL A 198 33.93 -10.96 -13.23
N HIS A 199 34.28 -10.91 -11.94
CA HIS A 199 33.72 -11.81 -10.93
C HIS A 199 32.23 -11.58 -10.72
N VAL A 200 31.81 -10.32 -10.61
CA VAL A 200 30.39 -9.98 -10.52
C VAL A 200 29.66 -10.39 -11.79
N GLU A 201 30.20 -10.09 -12.96
CA GLU A 201 29.57 -10.47 -14.22
C GLU A 201 29.39 -11.99 -14.39
N ARG A 202 30.38 -12.77 -13.92
CA ARG A 202 30.34 -14.23 -13.98
C ARG A 202 29.44 -14.87 -12.92
N ALA A 203 29.39 -14.31 -11.72
CA ALA A 203 28.61 -14.88 -10.62
C ALA A 203 27.12 -14.50 -10.68
N ILE A 204 26.81 -13.31 -11.16
CA ILE A 204 25.48 -12.70 -11.10
C ILE A 204 24.87 -12.56 -12.50
N GLY A 205 25.68 -12.16 -13.48
CA GLY A 205 25.24 -11.89 -14.84
C GLY A 205 25.67 -10.51 -15.33
N LYS A 206 25.27 -10.18 -16.56
CA LYS A 206 25.73 -8.99 -17.28
C LYS A 206 25.52 -7.70 -16.49
N ILE A 207 26.59 -6.93 -16.30
CA ILE A 207 26.54 -5.64 -15.60
C ILE A 207 25.93 -4.59 -16.53
N ILE A 208 24.82 -3.99 -16.09
CA ILE A 208 24.09 -2.94 -16.85
C ILE A 208 24.68 -1.55 -16.58
N LYS A 209 25.19 -1.33 -15.36
CA LYS A 209 25.78 -0.05 -14.93
C LYS A 209 26.83 -0.28 -13.85
N ALA A 210 28.02 0.29 -14.03
CA ALA A 210 29.09 0.30 -13.04
C ALA A 210 29.34 1.73 -12.55
N HIS A 211 29.61 1.88 -11.25
CA HIS A 211 29.97 3.15 -10.62
C HIS A 211 31.46 3.11 -10.25
N LEU A 212 32.15 4.26 -10.36
CA LEU A 212 33.55 4.36 -9.97
C LEU A 212 33.71 4.17 -8.46
N PRO A 213 34.84 3.61 -7.98
CA PRO A 213 35.14 3.52 -6.55
C PRO A 213 35.09 4.91 -5.92
N GLU A 214 34.37 5.04 -4.81
CA GLU A 214 34.34 6.27 -4.02
C GLU A 214 35.63 6.35 -3.21
N ALA A 215 36.42 7.42 -3.40
CA ALA A 215 37.59 7.69 -2.58
C ALA A 215 37.15 8.36 -1.28
N ASP A 216 37.67 7.89 -0.15
CA ASP A 216 37.36 8.51 1.15
C ASP A 216 37.82 9.97 1.16
N ALA A 217 36.91 10.89 1.51
CA ALA A 217 37.16 12.34 1.52
C ALA A 217 38.20 12.80 2.58
N SER A 218 38.79 11.85 3.32
CA SER A 218 39.84 12.08 4.32
C SER A 218 41.27 12.00 3.76
N ASP A 219 41.45 11.82 2.45
CA ASP A 219 42.76 11.79 1.77
C ASP A 219 43.14 13.13 1.08
N ASN A 220 42.65 14.27 1.58
CA ASN A 220 43.11 15.62 1.20
C ASN A 220 43.59 16.42 2.42
#